data_AF-A0A517VAA9-F1
#
_entry.id   AF-A0A517VAA9-F1
#
_cell.length_a   1.000
_cell.length_b   1.000
_cell.length_c   1.000
_cell.angle_alpha   90.00
_cell.angle_beta   90.00
_cell.angle_gamma   90.00
#
_symmetry.space_group_name_H-M   'P 1'
#
loop_
_entity.id
_entity.type
_entity.pdbx_description
1 polymer ?
#
loop_
_entity_poly.entity_id
_entity_poly.type
_entity_poly.pdbx_seq_one_letter_code
_entity_poly.pdbx_strand_id
1 'polypeptide(L)'
;MPGTKRICADGEVFHALNRSVARLTLFENPDDYAAFMPVVDETWQKIPLTIYAMSMMPNRRHTHYETGGSGFLYQGRFNSFPIQTDEHLLTVIGYVERNPLRANLVNRAEEWFYGSAWLRHKKQTTPEWLKTPKKPTLPRNWRSLVNKPQTDAELEAVRKSIVGSTPYGSEKSISNTAARLSLESTTRPRGRPRVIIES
;
A
#
# COMPACT_ATOMS: atom_id res chain seq x y z
N MET A 1 -11.64 21.54 1.38
CA MET A 1 -10.48 21.77 2.26
C MET A 1 -9.22 21.44 1.49
N PRO A 2 -8.20 22.32 1.44
CA PRO A 2 -6.92 21.95 0.88
C PRO A 2 -6.35 20.80 1.72
N GLY A 3 -6.10 19.65 1.08
CA GLY A 3 -5.62 18.47 1.79
C GLY A 3 -4.28 18.73 2.47
N THR A 4 -4.11 18.21 3.69
CA THR A 4 -2.85 18.23 4.45
C THR A 4 -1.68 17.83 3.55
N LYS A 5 -0.59 18.58 3.60
CA LYS A 5 0.66 18.28 2.89
C LYS A 5 1.09 16.87 3.33
N ARG A 6 0.99 15.88 2.44
CA ARG A 6 1.45 14.52 2.75
C ARG A 6 2.96 14.51 2.71
N ILE A 7 3.56 14.07 3.80
CA ILE A 7 5.00 14.07 4.00
C ILE A 7 5.50 12.68 3.62
N CYS A 8 6.41 12.62 2.65
CA CYS A 8 7.31 11.49 2.45
C CYS A 8 8.69 11.99 2.87
N ALA A 9 8.95 11.94 4.18
CA ALA A 9 10.20 12.43 4.73
C ALA A 9 11.34 11.47 4.37
N ASP A 10 12.50 12.02 4.05
CA ASP A 10 13.70 11.22 3.79
C ASP A 10 14.04 10.34 5.00
N GLY A 11 14.43 9.09 4.73
CA GLY A 11 14.77 8.10 5.76
C GLY A 11 13.57 7.37 6.38
N GLU A 12 12.34 7.75 6.05
CA GLU A 12 11.13 7.08 6.54
C GLU A 12 10.58 6.09 5.51
N VAL A 13 9.98 5.00 6.00
CA VAL A 13 9.30 4.01 5.15
C VAL A 13 7.80 4.29 5.18
N PHE A 14 7.19 4.31 4.00
CA PHE A 14 5.76 4.55 3.85
C PHE A 14 5.07 3.40 3.14
N HIS A 15 3.82 3.15 3.51
CA HIS A 15 2.88 2.50 2.59
C HIS A 15 2.26 3.60 1.73
N ALA A 16 2.28 3.42 0.41
CA ALA A 16 1.58 4.28 -0.52
C ALA A 16 0.56 3.45 -1.32
N LEU A 17 -0.62 4.02 -1.55
CA LEU A 17 -1.63 3.43 -2.41
C LEU A 17 -2.28 4.49 -3.29
N ASN A 18 -2.54 4.10 -4.53
CA ASN A 18 -3.31 4.86 -5.50
C ASN A 18 -4.59 4.08 -5.84
N ARG A 19 -5.69 4.83 -6.06
CA ARG A 19 -6.94 4.30 -6.59
C ARG A 19 -7.29 5.07 -7.86
N SER A 20 -7.87 4.41 -8.85
CA SER A 20 -8.21 5.07 -10.13
C SER A 20 -9.25 6.17 -9.97
N VAL A 21 -9.21 7.21 -10.83
CA VAL A 21 -10.29 8.21 -10.93
C VAL A 21 -11.59 7.54 -11.30
N ALA A 22 -12.70 8.05 -10.77
CA ALA A 22 -14.07 7.66 -11.14
C ALA A 22 -14.36 6.16 -11.04
N ARG A 23 -13.51 5.40 -10.31
CA ARG A 23 -13.58 3.94 -10.23
C ARG A 23 -13.48 3.26 -11.59
N LEU A 24 -12.85 3.90 -12.58
CA LEU A 24 -12.56 3.30 -13.87
C LEU A 24 -11.66 2.07 -13.69
N THR A 25 -11.89 1.05 -14.49
CA THR A 25 -11.03 -0.13 -14.49
C THR A 25 -9.71 0.26 -15.16
N LEU A 26 -8.60 0.23 -14.40
CA LEU A 26 -7.26 0.52 -14.92
C LEU A 26 -6.62 -0.68 -15.60
N PHE A 27 -7.00 -1.87 -15.14
CA PHE A 27 -6.44 -3.13 -15.59
C PHE A 27 -7.58 -4.11 -15.80
N GLU A 28 -8.02 -4.23 -17.04
CA GLU A 28 -9.08 -5.15 -17.48
C GLU A 28 -8.49 -6.46 -17.95
N ASN A 29 -7.37 -6.40 -18.66
CA ASN A 29 -6.74 -7.54 -19.30
C ASN A 29 -5.22 -7.59 -19.02
N PRO A 30 -4.55 -8.70 -19.34
CA PRO A 30 -3.11 -8.83 -19.15
C PRO A 30 -2.24 -7.79 -19.89
N ASP A 31 -2.69 -7.28 -21.03
CA ASP A 31 -1.94 -6.31 -21.84
C ASP A 31 -1.86 -4.93 -21.15
N ASP A 32 -2.90 -4.55 -20.40
CA ASP A 32 -2.89 -3.31 -19.60
C ASP A 32 -1.76 -3.33 -18.57
N TYR A 33 -1.57 -4.45 -17.89
CA TYR A 33 -0.47 -4.63 -16.94
C TYR A 33 0.89 -4.66 -17.65
N ALA A 34 0.97 -5.32 -18.82
CA ALA A 34 2.19 -5.41 -19.61
C ALA A 34 2.64 -4.03 -20.11
N ALA A 35 1.70 -3.15 -20.46
CA ALA A 35 1.97 -1.76 -20.84
C ALA A 35 2.40 -0.89 -19.65
N PHE A 36 1.87 -1.15 -18.45
CA PHE A 36 2.17 -0.34 -17.25
C PHE A 36 3.53 -0.65 -16.62
N MET A 37 3.98 -1.91 -16.67
CA MET A 37 5.23 -2.33 -16.04
C MET A 37 6.49 -1.57 -16.53
N PRO A 38 6.68 -1.34 -17.83
CA PRO A 38 7.77 -0.49 -18.32
C PRO A 38 7.72 0.94 -17.78
N VAL A 39 6.53 1.51 -17.61
CA VAL A 39 6.37 2.87 -17.07
C VAL A 39 6.83 2.95 -15.62
N VAL A 40 6.56 1.91 -14.82
CA VAL A 40 7.06 1.82 -13.43
C VAL A 40 8.59 1.81 -13.41
N ASP A 41 9.19 1.00 -14.28
CA ASP A 41 10.65 0.88 -14.36
C ASP A 41 11.30 2.19 -14.82
N GLU A 42 10.81 2.80 -15.90
CA GLU A 42 11.29 4.09 -16.41
C GLU A 42 11.14 5.21 -15.37
N THR A 43 10.01 5.25 -14.65
CA THR A 43 9.79 6.23 -13.59
C THR A 43 10.78 6.03 -12.44
N TRP A 44 11.04 4.78 -12.07
CA TRP A 44 12.01 4.45 -11.04
C TRP A 44 13.44 4.81 -11.45
N GLN A 45 13.81 4.62 -12.71
CA GLN A 45 15.14 5.02 -13.22
C GLN A 45 15.36 6.54 -13.11
N LYS A 46 14.29 7.34 -13.28
CA LYS A 46 14.36 8.81 -13.11
C LYS A 46 14.44 9.22 -11.64
N ILE A 47 13.73 8.51 -10.76
CA ILE A 47 13.67 8.80 -9.31
C ILE A 47 13.78 7.47 -8.55
N PRO A 48 15.01 7.01 -8.25
CA PRO A 48 15.22 5.73 -7.60
C PRO A 48 14.67 5.71 -6.17
N LEU A 49 13.55 5.01 -5.98
CA LEU A 49 12.92 4.79 -4.68
C LEU A 49 13.14 3.36 -4.21
N THR A 50 13.40 3.15 -2.92
CA THR A 50 13.44 1.79 -2.38
C THR A 50 12.03 1.25 -2.22
N ILE A 51 11.68 0.18 -2.95
CA ILE A 51 10.37 -0.47 -2.87
C ILE A 51 10.55 -1.85 -2.22
N TYR A 52 9.88 -2.08 -1.08
CA TYR A 52 9.92 -3.36 -0.38
C TYR A 52 8.79 -4.32 -0.78
N ALA A 53 7.66 -3.82 -1.25
CA ALA A 53 6.54 -4.62 -1.71
C ALA A 53 5.68 -3.83 -2.69
N MET A 54 5.07 -4.54 -3.64
CA MET A 54 4.13 -3.96 -4.58
C MET A 54 3.07 -4.99 -4.95
N SER A 55 1.86 -4.53 -5.22
CA SER A 55 0.79 -5.35 -5.80
C SER A 55 -0.09 -4.44 -6.63
N MET A 56 -0.09 -4.62 -7.94
CA MET A 56 -1.05 -3.98 -8.83
C MET A 56 -2.33 -4.80 -8.76
N MET A 57 -3.42 -4.16 -8.38
CA MET A 57 -4.71 -4.80 -8.15
C MET A 57 -5.72 -4.26 -9.17
N PRO A 58 -6.61 -5.11 -9.73
CA PRO A 58 -7.73 -4.63 -10.52
C PRO A 58 -8.65 -3.81 -9.60
N ASN A 59 -9.26 -2.75 -10.14
CA ASN A 59 -10.24 -1.98 -9.38
C ASN A 59 -11.59 -2.68 -9.50
N ARG A 60 -12.11 -3.26 -8.40
CA ARG A 60 -13.33 -4.06 -8.44
C ARG A 60 -14.57 -3.16 -8.48
N ARG A 61 -15.12 -2.88 -9.68
CA ARG A 61 -16.57 -2.88 -10.05
C ARG A 61 -16.71 -2.84 -11.58
N HIS A 62 -17.44 -3.82 -12.15
CA HIS A 62 -17.99 -3.72 -13.50
C HIS A 62 -19.05 -2.61 -13.53
N THR A 63 -18.70 -1.46 -14.06
CA THR A 63 -19.67 -0.63 -14.78
C THR A 63 -19.02 -0.34 -16.11
N HIS A 64 -19.50 -1.03 -17.16
CA HIS A 64 -19.14 -0.72 -18.54
C HIS A 64 -19.53 0.72 -18.81
N TYR A 65 -18.55 1.62 -18.77
CA TYR A 65 -18.64 2.90 -19.41
C TYR A 65 -17.58 2.86 -20.49
N GLU A 66 -17.98 2.83 -21.76
CA GLU A 66 -17.12 3.23 -22.86
C GLU A 66 -16.75 4.70 -22.60
N THR A 67 -15.66 4.90 -21.87
CA THR A 67 -15.16 6.23 -21.54
C THR A 67 -13.74 6.32 -22.05
N GLY A 68 -13.62 6.68 -23.34
CA GLY A 68 -12.46 7.36 -23.85
C GLY A 68 -12.38 8.74 -23.20
N GLY A 69 -11.95 8.78 -21.94
CA GLY A 69 -11.88 10.01 -21.15
C GLY A 69 -10.49 10.62 -21.20
N SER A 70 -10.39 11.87 -21.63
CA SER A 70 -9.22 12.71 -21.34
C SER A 70 -9.31 13.19 -19.88
N GLY A 71 -8.42 12.73 -19.00
CA GLY A 71 -8.41 13.09 -17.58
C GLY A 71 -7.26 12.43 -16.80
N PHE A 72 -7.17 12.73 -15.50
CA PHE A 72 -6.17 12.10 -14.62
C PHE A 72 -6.46 10.59 -14.45
N LEU A 73 -5.41 9.77 -14.43
CA LEU A 73 -5.53 8.31 -14.27
C LEU A 73 -5.91 7.89 -12.83
N TYR A 74 -5.42 8.63 -11.82
CA TYR A 74 -5.61 8.34 -10.40
C TYR A 74 -6.43 9.39 -9.66
N GLN A 75 -7.28 8.95 -8.73
CA GLN A 75 -8.16 9.80 -7.94
C GLN A 75 -7.37 10.66 -6.98
N GLY A 76 -7.25 11.95 -7.31
CA GLY A 76 -6.55 12.91 -6.47
C GLY A 76 -5.08 12.52 -6.28
N ARG A 77 -4.52 12.88 -5.12
CA ARG A 77 -3.16 12.49 -4.73
C ARG A 77 -3.17 11.12 -4.07
N PHE A 78 -2.04 10.42 -4.15
CA PHE A 78 -1.84 9.15 -3.47
C PHE A 78 -2.13 9.25 -1.97
N ASN A 79 -2.61 8.15 -1.39
CA ASN A 79 -2.75 8.02 0.05
C ASN A 79 -1.53 7.30 0.63
N SER A 80 -1.00 7.80 1.75
CA SER A 80 0.16 7.21 2.39
C SER A 80 0.14 7.35 3.91
N PHE A 81 0.88 6.46 4.58
CA PHE A 81 1.17 6.56 6.01
C PHE A 81 2.58 6.01 6.35
N PRO A 82 3.27 6.58 7.35
CA PRO A 82 4.57 6.08 7.82
C PRO A 82 4.46 4.70 8.49
N ILE A 83 5.50 3.89 8.38
CA ILE A 83 5.60 2.55 8.95
C ILE A 83 6.82 2.48 9.87
N GLN A 84 6.65 1.95 11.08
CA GLN A 84 7.76 1.58 11.94
C GLN A 84 8.60 0.45 11.31
N THR A 85 9.91 0.65 11.20
CA THR A 85 10.84 -0.24 10.47
C THR A 85 11.34 -1.43 11.30
N ASP A 86 10.41 -2.18 11.88
CA ASP A 86 10.63 -3.44 12.60
C ASP A 86 9.64 -4.51 12.06
N GLU A 87 9.14 -5.41 12.89
CA GLU A 87 8.12 -6.41 12.50
C GLU A 87 6.86 -5.78 11.87
N HIS A 88 6.54 -4.51 12.18
CA HIS A 88 5.43 -3.80 11.56
C HIS A 88 5.64 -3.61 10.05
N LEU A 89 6.89 -3.41 9.60
CA LEU A 89 7.22 -3.38 8.18
C LEU A 89 6.91 -4.72 7.51
N LEU A 90 7.25 -5.84 8.18
CA LEU A 90 6.92 -7.17 7.66
C LEU A 90 5.41 -7.36 7.58
N THR A 91 4.64 -6.94 8.60
CA THR A 91 3.18 -7.02 8.54
C THR A 91 2.61 -6.29 7.31
N VAL A 92 3.12 -5.09 7.00
CA VAL A 92 2.64 -4.33 5.84
C VAL A 92 3.10 -4.94 4.52
N ILE A 93 4.35 -5.43 4.41
CA ILE A 93 4.82 -6.17 3.22
C ILE A 93 3.92 -7.39 2.99
N GLY A 94 3.65 -8.18 4.04
CA GLY A 94 2.80 -9.35 3.98
C GLY A 94 1.37 -9.02 3.58
N TYR A 95 0.82 -7.93 4.14
CA TYR A 95 -0.49 -7.39 3.74
C TYR A 95 -0.53 -7.07 2.24
N VAL A 96 0.47 -6.33 1.72
CA VAL A 96 0.54 -5.95 0.30
C VAL A 96 0.64 -7.18 -0.60
N GLU A 97 1.55 -8.10 -0.28
CA GLU A 97 1.78 -9.32 -1.06
C GLU A 97 0.60 -10.28 -1.03
N ARG A 98 -0.18 -10.30 0.06
CA ARG A 98 -1.38 -11.12 0.22
C ARG A 98 -2.64 -10.49 -0.41
N ASN A 99 -2.62 -9.22 -0.83
CA ASN A 99 -3.80 -8.55 -1.39
C ASN A 99 -4.52 -9.34 -2.51
N PRO A 100 -3.83 -9.92 -3.49
CA PRO A 100 -4.47 -10.70 -4.56
C PRO A 100 -5.19 -11.95 -4.03
N LEU A 101 -4.54 -12.66 -3.11
CA LEU A 101 -5.10 -13.84 -2.45
C LEU A 101 -6.35 -13.47 -1.64
N ARG A 102 -6.29 -12.38 -0.86
CA ARG A 102 -7.42 -11.87 -0.08
C ARG A 102 -8.58 -11.38 -0.96
N ALA A 103 -8.30 -10.92 -2.16
CA ALA A 103 -9.30 -10.51 -3.15
C ALA A 103 -9.87 -11.68 -3.97
N ASN A 104 -9.47 -12.93 -3.67
CA ASN A 104 -9.82 -14.13 -4.43
C ASN A 104 -9.43 -14.06 -5.91
N LEU A 105 -8.34 -13.36 -6.24
CA LEU A 105 -7.80 -13.31 -7.61
C LEU A 105 -6.89 -14.51 -7.91
N VAL A 106 -6.34 -15.12 -6.88
CA VAL A 106 -5.41 -16.25 -6.92
C VAL A 106 -5.59 -17.13 -5.69
N ASN A 107 -5.16 -18.40 -5.76
CA ASN A 107 -5.22 -19.32 -4.63
C ASN A 107 -3.98 -19.21 -3.73
N ARG A 108 -2.89 -18.65 -4.25
CA ARG A 108 -1.66 -18.37 -3.51
C ARG A 108 -1.11 -17.01 -3.89
N ALA A 109 -0.50 -16.31 -2.93
CA ALA A 109 0.01 -14.95 -3.15
C ALA A 109 1.05 -14.86 -4.29
N GLU A 110 1.92 -15.87 -4.41
CA GLU A 110 2.94 -15.94 -5.46
C GLU A 110 2.43 -16.30 -6.85
N GLU A 111 1.14 -16.60 -7.01
CA GLU A 111 0.52 -16.84 -8.32
C GLU A 111 0.13 -15.52 -9.01
N TRP A 112 0.16 -14.39 -8.28
CA TRP A 112 -0.19 -13.08 -8.84
C TRP A 112 1.00 -12.45 -9.57
N PHE A 113 1.02 -12.59 -10.90
CA PHE A 113 2.06 -12.07 -11.80
C PHE A 113 2.43 -10.59 -11.56
N TYR A 114 1.46 -9.78 -11.12
CA TYR A 114 1.60 -8.32 -10.99
C TYR A 114 1.91 -7.88 -9.55
N GLY A 115 2.61 -8.71 -8.78
CA GLY A 115 2.98 -8.44 -7.39
C GLY A 115 4.37 -8.92 -7.00
N SER A 116 4.90 -8.34 -5.93
CA SER A 116 6.25 -8.66 -5.42
C SER A 116 6.36 -10.09 -4.90
N ALA A 117 5.27 -10.71 -4.45
CA ALA A 117 5.25 -12.13 -4.06
C ALA A 117 5.68 -13.04 -5.22
N TRP A 118 5.15 -12.80 -6.43
CA TRP A 118 5.52 -13.54 -7.63
C TRP A 118 6.97 -13.26 -8.05
N LEU A 119 7.38 -11.98 -8.06
CA LEU A 119 8.75 -11.58 -8.42
C LEU A 119 9.79 -12.25 -7.51
N ARG A 120 9.54 -12.27 -6.19
CA ARG A 120 10.39 -12.96 -5.21
C ARG A 120 10.41 -14.48 -5.41
N HIS A 121 9.29 -15.06 -5.85
CA HIS A 121 9.17 -16.50 -6.03
C HIS A 121 9.91 -17.01 -7.28
N LYS A 122 9.81 -16.29 -8.40
CA LYS A 122 10.34 -16.75 -9.70
C LYS A 122 11.86 -16.87 -9.74
N LYS A 123 12.61 -16.29 -8.77
CA LYS A 123 14.08 -16.31 -8.68
C LYS A 123 14.83 -15.85 -9.95
N GLN A 124 14.11 -15.34 -10.96
CA GLN A 124 14.68 -14.63 -12.09
C GLN A 124 15.23 -13.28 -11.62
N THR A 125 15.82 -12.52 -12.55
CA THR A 125 16.27 -11.14 -12.34
C THR A 125 15.17 -10.34 -11.64
N THR A 126 15.35 -10.12 -10.34
CA THR A 126 14.45 -9.28 -9.57
C THR A 126 14.70 -7.84 -10.02
N PRO A 127 13.66 -7.07 -10.36
CA PRO A 127 13.86 -5.69 -10.78
C PRO A 127 14.66 -4.90 -9.73
N GLU A 128 15.51 -3.98 -10.17
CA GLU A 128 16.41 -3.27 -9.26
C GLU A 128 15.68 -2.49 -8.17
N TRP A 129 14.46 -2.03 -8.48
CA TRP A 129 13.59 -1.31 -7.56
C TRP A 129 13.07 -2.18 -6.41
N LEU A 130 12.93 -3.50 -6.61
CA LEU A 130 12.42 -4.41 -5.57
C LEU A 130 13.54 -4.83 -4.63
N LYS A 131 13.67 -4.14 -3.50
CA LYS A 131 14.65 -4.49 -2.46
C LYS A 131 14.06 -5.45 -1.43
N THR A 132 14.92 -6.29 -0.88
CA THR A 132 14.62 -7.06 0.33
C THR A 132 15.02 -6.22 1.54
N PRO A 133 14.13 -5.97 2.51
CA PRO A 133 14.52 -5.27 3.73
C PRO A 133 15.62 -6.08 4.43
N LYS A 134 16.66 -5.40 4.91
CA LYS A 134 17.76 -6.02 5.68
C LYS A 134 17.47 -5.99 7.18
N LYS A 135 16.65 -5.05 7.63
CA LYS A 135 16.29 -4.81 9.03
C LYS A 135 14.80 -4.43 9.13
N PRO A 136 13.92 -5.34 9.57
CA PRO A 136 14.18 -6.78 9.73
C PRO A 136 14.36 -7.46 8.36
N THR A 137 15.04 -8.60 8.32
CA THR A 137 15.16 -9.41 7.10
C THR A 137 13.89 -10.25 6.91
N LEU A 138 13.44 -10.46 5.67
CA LEU A 138 12.35 -11.39 5.39
C LEU A 138 12.68 -12.80 5.92
N PRO A 139 11.80 -13.42 6.73
CA PRO A 139 11.98 -14.79 7.19
C PRO A 139 12.19 -15.79 6.05
N ARG A 140 12.97 -16.84 6.26
CA ARG A 140 13.19 -17.88 5.23
C ARG A 140 11.89 -18.54 4.74
N ASN A 141 10.89 -18.64 5.62
CA ASN A 141 9.57 -19.16 5.34
C ASN A 141 8.56 -18.08 4.91
N TRP A 142 9.01 -16.90 4.46
CA TRP A 142 8.16 -15.76 4.09
C TRP A 142 6.99 -16.14 3.19
N ARG A 143 7.24 -16.92 2.13
CA ARG A 143 6.20 -17.43 1.22
C ARG A 143 5.09 -18.20 1.95
N SER A 144 5.43 -18.99 2.97
CA SER A 144 4.43 -19.68 3.79
C SER A 144 3.65 -18.70 4.65
N LEU A 145 4.33 -17.72 5.27
CA LEU A 145 3.70 -16.69 6.10
C LEU A 145 2.69 -15.85 5.33
N VAL A 146 3.04 -15.37 4.13
CA VAL A 146 2.13 -14.58 3.28
C VAL A 146 0.87 -15.36 2.89
N ASN A 147 0.97 -16.68 2.73
CA ASN A 147 -0.17 -17.54 2.41
C ASN A 147 -1.01 -17.94 3.64
N LYS A 148 -0.54 -17.75 4.87
CA LYS A 148 -1.36 -17.96 6.09
C LYS A 148 -2.41 -16.87 6.27
N PRO A 149 -3.65 -17.19 6.69
CA PRO A 149 -4.63 -16.20 7.11
C PRO A 149 -4.05 -15.23 8.12
N GLN A 150 -4.21 -13.93 7.84
CA GLN A 150 -3.93 -12.88 8.82
C GLN A 150 -5.12 -12.78 9.78
N THR A 151 -4.86 -12.43 11.03
CA THR A 151 -5.93 -12.21 12.01
C THR A 151 -6.74 -10.96 11.64
N ASP A 152 -8.02 -10.94 12.02
CA ASP A 152 -8.87 -9.76 11.80
C ASP A 152 -8.30 -8.51 12.49
N ALA A 153 -7.63 -8.68 13.64
CA ALA A 153 -6.97 -7.61 14.36
C ALA A 153 -5.80 -6.99 13.57
N GLU A 154 -4.92 -7.80 12.98
CA GLU A 154 -3.82 -7.32 12.14
C GLU A 154 -4.34 -6.58 10.90
N LEU A 155 -5.38 -7.13 10.26
CA LEU A 155 -6.01 -6.51 9.10
C LEU A 155 -6.64 -5.17 9.45
N GLU A 156 -7.34 -5.10 10.58
CA GLU A 156 -8.00 -3.88 11.02
C GLU A 156 -6.98 -2.80 11.39
N ALA A 157 -5.86 -3.17 12.01
CA ALA A 157 -4.78 -2.24 12.32
C ALA A 157 -4.21 -1.58 11.05
N VAL A 158 -3.88 -2.37 10.02
CA VAL A 158 -3.38 -1.81 8.74
C VAL A 158 -4.46 -0.98 8.04
N ARG A 159 -5.72 -1.44 8.03
CA ARG A 159 -6.84 -0.72 7.41
C ARG A 159 -7.13 0.61 8.09
N LYS A 160 -7.01 0.69 9.40
CA LYS A 160 -7.13 1.95 10.15
C LYS A 160 -6.11 2.98 9.66
N SER A 161 -4.85 2.57 9.47
CA SER A 161 -3.81 3.42 8.89
C SER A 161 -4.09 3.80 7.43
N ILE A 162 -4.61 2.88 6.61
CA ILE A 162 -5.05 3.19 5.24
C ILE A 162 -6.15 4.26 5.25
N VAL A 163 -7.19 4.11 6.06
CA VAL A 163 -8.33 5.03 6.06
C VAL A 163 -7.96 6.39 6.66
N GLY A 164 -7.23 6.39 7.78
CA GLY A 164 -6.88 7.58 8.55
C GLY A 164 -5.63 8.31 8.07
N SER A 165 -4.79 7.67 7.24
CA SER A 165 -3.40 8.09 7.00
C SER A 165 -2.56 8.17 8.29
N THR A 166 -2.96 7.38 9.29
CA THR A 166 -2.32 7.33 10.61
C THR A 166 -1.05 6.48 10.54
N PRO A 167 0.07 6.88 11.17
CA PRO A 167 1.27 6.05 11.26
C PRO A 167 0.95 4.62 11.74
N TYR A 168 1.68 3.65 11.24
CA TYR A 168 1.53 2.24 11.60
C TYR A 168 2.74 1.76 12.40
N GLY A 169 2.50 1.25 13.61
CA GLY A 169 3.55 0.86 14.55
C GLY A 169 3.00 0.65 15.96
N SER A 170 3.91 0.51 16.92
CA SER A 170 3.59 0.59 18.35
C SER A 170 2.98 1.95 18.72
N GLU A 171 2.15 2.01 19.77
CA GLU A 171 1.50 3.26 20.21
C GLU A 171 2.49 4.41 20.46
N LYS A 172 3.65 4.08 21.06
CA LYS A 172 4.76 5.02 21.27
C LYS A 172 5.30 5.55 19.95
N SER A 173 5.54 4.65 18.98
CA SER A 173 6.04 5.04 17.66
C SER A 173 5.03 5.85 16.87
N ILE A 174 3.74 5.51 16.96
CA ILE A 174 2.66 6.26 16.34
C ILE A 174 2.65 7.69 16.87
N SER A 175 2.65 7.86 18.20
CA SER A 175 2.65 9.18 18.83
C SER A 175 3.88 10.01 18.45
N ASN A 176 5.07 9.41 18.54
CA ASN A 176 6.33 10.09 18.20
C ASN A 176 6.41 10.46 16.72
N THR A 177 6.01 9.57 15.83
CA THR A 177 6.03 9.80 14.39
C THR A 177 4.98 10.82 13.99
N ALA A 178 3.80 10.79 14.62
CA ALA A 178 2.78 11.80 14.41
C ALA A 178 3.26 13.19 14.80
N ALA A 179 3.91 13.35 15.95
CA ALA A 179 4.50 14.63 16.36
C ALA A 179 5.60 15.09 15.40
N ARG A 180 6.56 14.21 15.09
CA ARG A 180 7.73 14.52 14.25
C ARG A 180 7.37 14.90 12.82
N LEU A 181 6.32 14.30 12.26
CA LEU A 181 5.87 14.54 10.89
C LEU A 181 4.62 15.44 10.83
N SER A 182 4.23 16.09 11.93
CA SER A 182 3.04 16.94 11.99
C SER A 182 1.75 16.25 11.51
N LEU A 183 1.59 14.97 11.86
CA LEU A 183 0.45 14.10 11.54
C LEU A 183 -0.47 13.85 12.74
N GLU A 184 -0.41 14.63 13.80
CA GLU A 184 -1.22 14.45 15.02
C GLU A 184 -2.73 14.58 14.76
N SER A 185 -3.12 15.26 13.68
CA SER A 185 -4.52 15.27 13.22
C SER A 185 -5.01 13.90 12.76
N THR A 186 -4.12 13.01 12.32
CA THR A 186 -4.46 11.66 11.82
C THR A 186 -4.68 10.63 12.93
N THR A 187 -4.25 10.92 14.16
CA THR A 187 -4.41 10.02 15.32
C THR A 187 -5.70 10.28 16.08
N ARG A 188 -6.34 11.43 15.87
CA ARG A 188 -7.59 11.80 16.53
C ARG A 188 -8.80 11.08 15.89
N PRO A 189 -9.86 10.76 16.65
CA PRO A 189 -11.10 10.22 16.10
C PRO A 189 -11.65 11.14 15.00
N ARG A 190 -12.06 10.56 13.87
CA ARG A 190 -12.70 11.32 12.79
C ARG A 190 -14.13 11.71 13.19
N GLY A 191 -14.40 13.00 13.26
CA GLY A 191 -15.75 13.55 13.48
C GLY A 191 -15.73 14.86 14.28
N ARG A 192 -16.84 15.60 14.23
CA ARG A 192 -17.06 16.75 15.13
C ARG A 192 -17.03 16.23 16.58
N PRO A 193 -16.31 16.87 17.52
CA PRO A 193 -16.41 16.53 18.94
C PRO A 193 -17.88 16.53 19.35
N ARG A 194 -18.31 15.48 20.07
CA ARG A 194 -19.65 15.50 20.68
C ARG A 194 -19.66 16.64 21.69
N VAL A 195 -20.54 17.62 21.48
CA VAL A 195 -20.83 18.63 22.51
C VAL A 195 -21.47 17.87 23.65
N ILE A 196 -20.77 17.75 24.77
CA ILE A 196 -21.36 17.30 26.03
C ILE A 196 -22.18 18.49 26.51
N ILE A 197 -23.51 18.37 26.41
CA ILE A 197 -24.41 19.31 27.07
C ILE A 197 -24.53 18.79 28.49
N GLU A 198 -23.90 19.47 29.44
CA GLU A 198 -24.16 19.25 30.86
C GLU A 198 -25.60 19.69 31.15
N SER A 199 -26.42 18.76 31.63
CA SER A 199 -27.82 18.93 32.00
C SER A 199 -27.98 19.33 33.46
#